data_AF-A0A3D2X3T4-F1
#
_entry.id   AF-A0A3D2X3T4-F1
#
_cell.length_a   1.000
_cell.length_b   1.000
_cell.length_c   1.000
_cell.angle_alpha   90.00
_cell.angle_beta   90.00
_cell.angle_gamma   90.00
#
_symmetry.space_group_name_H-M   'P 1'
#
loop_
_entity.id
_entity.type
_entity.pdbx_description
1 polymer ?
#
loop_
_entity_poly.entity_id
_entity_poly.type
_entity_poly.pdbx_seq_one_letter_code
_entity_poly.pdbx_strand_id
1 'polypeptide(L)'
;MKVQRKEGLSMFGIGGSTEEKMQHLVRKKQWEKLRGKYLYSDANTRICLAKACGDSKSDESVNLLLAILEGNEEEVQIAALSALGKVGTDHVTSTLHLLLEKVPSENSKLRDAVLNSLNQIRNR
;
A
#
# COMPACT_ATOMS: atom_id res chain seq x y z
N MET A 1 -28.66 -17.23 1.65
CA MET A 1 -27.80 -16.03 1.50
C MET A 1 -26.55 -16.20 2.33
N LYS A 2 -25.40 -16.48 1.70
CA LYS A 2 -24.07 -16.35 2.33
C LYS A 2 -23.15 -15.77 1.28
N VAL A 3 -22.91 -14.47 1.41
CA VAL A 3 -22.00 -13.71 0.57
C VAL A 3 -20.58 -14.18 0.89
N GLN A 4 -20.06 -15.11 0.09
CA GLN A 4 -18.62 -15.35 0.04
C GLN A 4 -18.02 -14.30 -0.89
N ARG A 5 -17.61 -13.17 -0.32
CA ARG A 5 -16.65 -12.28 -1.00
C ARG A 5 -15.33 -13.04 -0.99
N LYS A 6 -15.00 -13.63 -2.14
CA LYS A 6 -13.69 -14.20 -2.41
C LYS A 6 -12.67 -13.07 -2.26
N GLU A 7 -11.96 -13.08 -1.14
CA GLU A 7 -10.77 -12.28 -0.96
C GLU A 7 -9.76 -12.74 -2.00
N GLY A 8 -9.54 -11.90 -3.01
CA GLY A 8 -8.44 -12.03 -3.96
C GLY A 8 -7.13 -11.78 -3.20
N LEU A 9 -6.71 -12.75 -2.41
CA LEU A 9 -5.42 -12.76 -1.76
C LEU A 9 -4.38 -13.09 -2.83
N SER A 10 -3.87 -12.04 -3.47
CA SER A 10 -2.77 -12.12 -4.44
C SER A 10 -1.60 -12.87 -3.81
N MET A 11 -1.41 -14.07 -4.33
CA MET A 11 -0.30 -14.98 -4.13
C MET A 11 1.01 -14.30 -4.56
N PHE A 12 1.71 -13.65 -3.63
CA PHE A 12 3.10 -13.22 -3.82
C PHE A 12 3.88 -13.42 -2.51
N GLY A 13 4.09 -14.70 -2.18
CA GLY A 13 4.98 -15.14 -1.13
C GLY A 13 6.43 -14.99 -1.57
N ILE A 14 7.05 -13.88 -1.19
CA ILE A 14 8.51 -13.76 -1.09
C ILE A 14 8.78 -13.08 0.26
N GLY A 15 9.06 -13.86 1.31
CA GLY A 15 9.55 -13.34 2.60
C GLY A 15 8.76 -13.75 3.86
N GLY A 16 8.52 -15.05 4.08
CA GLY A 16 7.79 -15.62 5.24
C GLY A 16 8.47 -15.49 6.61
N SER A 17 8.97 -14.31 6.96
CA SER A 17 9.48 -14.01 8.31
C SER A 17 9.40 -12.53 8.67
N THR A 18 9.51 -11.64 7.69
CA THR A 18 9.44 -10.19 7.92
C THR A 18 8.02 -9.67 7.69
N GLU A 19 7.34 -10.13 6.64
CA GLU A 19 5.96 -9.75 6.36
C GLU A 19 5.00 -10.23 7.47
N GLU A 20 5.15 -11.47 7.94
CA GLU A 20 4.32 -12.00 9.05
C GLU A 20 4.51 -11.20 10.34
N LYS A 21 5.75 -10.78 10.64
CA LYS A 21 6.02 -9.90 11.78
C LYS A 21 5.34 -8.54 11.58
N MET A 22 5.40 -7.97 10.38
CA MET A 22 4.73 -6.72 10.07
C MET A 22 3.21 -6.84 10.24
N GLN A 23 2.60 -7.91 9.70
CA GLN A 23 1.17 -8.18 9.88
C GLN A 23 0.80 -8.35 11.35
N HIS A 24 1.63 -9.03 12.15
CA HIS A 24 1.42 -9.14 13.58
C HIS A 24 1.45 -7.76 14.27
N LEU A 25 2.42 -6.91 13.92
CA LEU A 25 2.53 -5.54 14.44
C LEU A 25 1.32 -4.68 14.00
N VAL A 26 0.86 -4.83 12.76
CA VAL A 26 -0.35 -4.17 12.22
C VAL A 26 -1.58 -4.58 13.03
N ARG A 27 -1.77 -5.88 13.29
CA ARG A 27 -2.86 -6.40 14.14
C ARG A 27 -2.77 -5.91 15.58
N LYS A 28 -1.55 -5.76 16.10
CA LYS A 28 -1.27 -5.15 17.42
C LYS A 28 -1.33 -3.63 17.42
N LYS A 29 -1.63 -2.99 16.28
CA LYS A 29 -1.66 -1.52 16.08
C LYS A 29 -0.34 -0.83 16.46
N GLN A 30 0.79 -1.50 16.31
CA GLN A 30 2.12 -0.97 16.61
C GLN A 30 2.69 -0.17 15.43
N TRP A 31 1.94 0.85 14.99
CA TRP A 31 2.26 1.68 13.82
C TRP A 31 3.56 2.45 13.99
N GLU A 32 3.85 2.96 15.18
CA GLU A 32 5.10 3.67 15.48
C GLU A 32 6.34 2.78 15.29
N LYS A 33 6.27 1.53 15.77
CA LYS A 33 7.34 0.56 15.56
C LYS A 33 7.48 0.22 14.09
N LEU A 34 6.36 0.08 13.37
CA LEU A 34 6.38 -0.22 11.95
C LEU A 34 7.05 0.90 11.17
N ARG A 35 6.62 2.14 11.43
CA ARG A 35 7.16 3.35 10.82
C ARG A 35 8.64 3.53 11.13
N GLY A 36 9.03 3.51 12.40
CA GLY A 36 10.44 3.74 12.78
C GLY A 36 11.38 2.65 12.28
N LYS A 37 10.93 1.38 12.26
CA LYS A 37 11.79 0.24 11.96
C LYS A 37 11.87 -0.11 10.48
N TYR A 38 10.78 0.08 9.73
CA TYR A 38 10.66 -0.44 8.37
C TYR A 38 10.48 0.64 7.30
N LEU A 39 10.04 1.85 7.65
CA LEU A 39 9.85 2.94 6.67
C LEU A 39 11.17 3.37 6.04
N TYR A 40 12.26 3.36 6.80
CA TYR A 40 13.59 3.76 6.33
C TYR A 40 14.53 2.57 6.01
N SER A 41 13.97 1.36 5.90
CA SER A 41 14.72 0.15 5.53
C SER A 41 14.79 0.01 4.00
N ASP A 42 15.30 -1.13 3.52
CA ASP A 42 15.39 -1.51 2.12
C ASP A 42 14.06 -1.46 1.36
N ALA A 43 14.14 -1.27 0.05
CA ALA A 43 12.97 -1.26 -0.84
C ALA A 43 12.09 -2.52 -0.66
N ASN A 44 12.69 -3.70 -0.61
CA ASN A 44 11.98 -4.96 -0.36
C ASN A 44 11.19 -4.94 0.97
N THR A 45 11.78 -4.38 2.01
CA THR A 45 11.16 -4.28 3.33
C THR A 45 9.98 -3.30 3.33
N ARG A 46 10.12 -2.17 2.63
CA ARG A 46 9.02 -1.21 2.42
C ARG A 46 7.88 -1.81 1.59
N ILE A 47 8.19 -2.62 0.58
CA ILE A 47 7.19 -3.35 -0.21
C ILE A 47 6.39 -4.32 0.68
N CYS A 48 7.09 -5.10 1.51
CA CYS A 48 6.44 -6.00 2.47
C CYS A 48 5.57 -5.22 3.47
N LEU A 49 6.07 -4.07 3.94
CA LEU A 49 5.34 -3.18 4.84
C LEU A 49 4.05 -2.68 4.19
N ALA A 50 4.13 -2.20 2.95
CA ALA A 50 2.98 -1.73 2.18
C ALA A 50 1.94 -2.85 2.00
N LYS A 51 2.37 -4.06 1.65
CA LYS A 51 1.48 -5.23 1.54
C LYS A 51 0.78 -5.54 2.86
N ALA A 52 1.52 -5.58 3.96
CA ALA A 52 0.96 -5.83 5.29
C ALA A 52 -0.04 -4.74 5.71
N CYS A 53 0.21 -3.49 5.36
CA CYS A 53 -0.71 -2.38 5.61
C CYS A 53 -1.96 -2.50 4.72
N GLY A 54 -1.82 -2.94 3.47
CA GLY A 54 -2.92 -3.20 2.54
C GLY A 54 -3.94 -4.26 3.00
N ASP A 55 -3.66 -5.01 4.06
CA ASP A 55 -4.60 -5.94 4.69
C ASP A 55 -5.44 -5.26 5.80
N SER A 56 -5.03 -4.08 6.27
CA SER A 56 -5.69 -3.33 7.36
C SER A 56 -6.31 -2.03 6.85
N LYS A 57 -7.63 -1.92 6.98
CA LYS A 57 -8.42 -0.73 6.61
C LYS A 57 -8.40 0.38 7.69
N SER A 58 -7.33 0.48 8.45
CA SER A 58 -7.20 1.51 9.50
C SER A 58 -6.66 2.81 8.90
N ASP A 59 -7.06 3.97 9.42
CA ASP A 59 -6.51 5.27 8.99
C ASP A 59 -4.98 5.33 9.12
N GLU A 60 -4.45 4.71 10.18
CA GLU A 60 -3.00 4.58 10.40
C GLU A 60 -2.28 3.77 9.32
N SER A 61 -2.94 2.75 8.76
CA SER A 61 -2.42 1.99 7.62
C SER A 61 -2.30 2.87 6.39
N VAL A 62 -3.35 3.66 6.12
CA VAL A 62 -3.39 4.61 5.00
C VAL A 62 -2.29 5.67 5.17
N ASN A 63 -2.16 6.27 6.35
CA ASN A 63 -1.10 7.22 6.66
C ASN A 63 0.30 6.63 6.44
N LEU A 64 0.52 5.38 6.89
CA LEU A 64 1.80 4.72 6.71
C LEU A 64 2.09 4.42 5.23
N LEU A 65 1.09 3.99 4.47
CA LEU A 65 1.20 3.77 3.03
C LEU A 65 1.52 5.06 2.27
N LEU A 66 0.91 6.18 2.64
CA LEU A 66 1.22 7.49 2.08
C LEU A 66 2.69 7.87 2.36
N ALA A 67 3.19 7.61 3.57
CA ALA A 67 4.60 7.84 3.88
C ALA A 67 5.55 6.95 3.05
N ILE A 68 5.15 5.71 2.76
CA ILE A 68 5.93 4.82 1.87
C ILE A 68 5.94 5.36 0.43
N LEU A 69 4.83 5.96 -0.01
CA LEU A 69 4.65 6.54 -1.34
C LEU A 69 5.53 7.78 -1.58
N GLU A 70 5.92 8.50 -0.52
CA GLU A 70 6.89 9.60 -0.58
C GLU A 70 8.32 9.14 -0.93
N GLY A 71 8.58 7.82 -0.94
CA GLY A 71 9.86 7.27 -1.39
C GLY A 71 10.09 7.47 -2.90
N ASN A 72 11.36 7.42 -3.31
CA ASN A 72 11.78 7.61 -4.71
C ASN A 72 11.78 6.32 -5.55
N GLU A 73 11.51 5.16 -4.93
CA GLU A 73 11.62 3.86 -5.59
C GLU A 73 10.28 3.47 -6.24
N GLU A 74 10.26 3.37 -7.56
CA GLU A 74 9.05 3.04 -8.34
C GLU A 74 8.38 1.74 -7.85
N GLU A 75 9.15 0.67 -7.62
CA GLU A 75 8.60 -0.61 -7.14
C GLU A 75 7.90 -0.48 -5.78
N VAL A 76 8.47 0.33 -4.88
CA VAL A 76 7.92 0.60 -3.55
C VAL A 76 6.64 1.41 -3.68
N GLN A 77 6.64 2.44 -4.53
CA GLN A 77 5.47 3.25 -4.80
C GLN A 77 4.34 2.42 -5.40
N ILE A 78 4.61 1.56 -6.38
CA ILE A 78 3.61 0.67 -6.99
C ILE A 78 2.99 -0.27 -5.93
N ALA A 79 3.80 -0.82 -5.02
CA ALA A 79 3.29 -1.65 -3.93
C ALA A 79 2.40 -0.85 -2.97
N ALA A 80 2.81 0.37 -2.60
CA ALA A 80 2.02 1.27 -1.77
C ALA A 80 0.71 1.67 -2.44
N LEU A 81 0.74 1.99 -3.74
CA LEU A 81 -0.43 2.29 -4.56
C LEU A 81 -1.39 1.10 -4.58
N SER A 82 -0.90 -0.11 -4.85
CA SER A 82 -1.75 -1.31 -4.87
C SER A 82 -2.43 -1.55 -3.53
N ALA A 83 -1.70 -1.37 -2.43
CA ALA A 83 -2.25 -1.45 -1.08
C ALA A 83 -3.29 -0.34 -0.80
N LEU A 84 -2.97 0.92 -1.16
CA LEU A 84 -3.89 2.05 -1.07
C LEU A 84 -5.16 1.83 -1.90
N GLY A 85 -5.07 1.19 -3.07
CA GLY A 85 -6.23 0.80 -3.86
C GLY A 85 -7.18 -0.13 -3.10
N LYS A 86 -6.63 -1.02 -2.28
CA LYS A 86 -7.38 -2.01 -1.48
C LYS A 86 -7.97 -1.44 -0.20
N VAL A 87 -7.22 -0.62 0.53
CA VAL A 87 -7.63 -0.10 1.85
C VAL A 87 -8.17 1.32 1.80
N GLY A 88 -7.75 2.09 0.81
CA GLY A 88 -8.02 3.51 0.67
C GLY A 88 -9.50 3.84 0.58
N THR A 89 -9.78 5.09 0.95
CA THR A 89 -11.10 5.70 0.97
C THR A 89 -11.13 6.88 -0.01
N ASP A 90 -12.26 7.56 -0.10
CA ASP A 90 -12.40 8.80 -0.88
C ASP A 90 -11.34 9.86 -0.55
N HIS A 91 -10.78 9.85 0.66
CA HIS A 91 -9.69 10.75 1.00
C HIS A 91 -8.42 10.49 0.16
N VAL A 92 -8.13 9.21 -0.09
CA VAL A 92 -6.91 8.78 -0.80
C VAL A 92 -6.98 9.10 -2.29
N THR A 93 -8.16 9.15 -2.89
CA THR A 93 -8.30 9.45 -4.33
C THR A 93 -7.73 10.83 -4.66
N SER A 94 -7.95 11.83 -3.80
CA SER A 94 -7.39 13.17 -3.96
C SER A 94 -5.85 13.16 -3.93
N THR A 95 -5.26 12.39 -3.01
CA THR A 95 -3.81 12.23 -2.93
C THR A 95 -3.23 11.51 -4.15
N LEU A 96 -3.93 10.49 -4.66
CA LEU A 96 -3.55 9.77 -5.87
C LEU A 96 -3.60 10.66 -7.11
N HIS A 97 -4.62 11.51 -7.24
CA HIS A 97 -4.68 12.51 -8.32
C HIS A 97 -3.50 13.48 -8.26
N LEU A 98 -3.20 14.02 -7.07
CA LEU A 98 -2.03 14.89 -6.88
C LEU A 98 -0.72 14.19 -7.22
N LEU A 99 -0.59 12.90 -6.87
CA LEU A 99 0.58 12.12 -7.26
C LEU A 99 0.67 11.98 -8.78
N LEU A 100 -0.44 11.72 -9.48
CA LEU A 100 -0.45 11.60 -10.94
C LEU A 100 0.05 12.88 -11.63
N GLU A 101 -0.25 14.05 -11.07
CA GLU A 101 0.24 15.34 -11.54
C GLU A 101 1.74 15.54 -11.25
N LYS A 102 2.22 15.04 -10.12
CA LYS A 102 3.65 15.10 -9.74
C LYS A 102 4.52 14.12 -10.52
N VAL A 103 3.98 12.97 -10.94
CA VAL A 103 4.75 11.94 -11.65
C VAL A 103 5.10 12.43 -13.07
N PRO A 104 6.37 12.37 -13.50
CA PRO A 104 6.78 12.88 -14.82
C PRO A 104 6.20 12.02 -15.94
N SER A 105 5.80 12.64 -17.06
CA SER A 105 5.10 12.02 -18.22
C SER A 105 5.73 10.72 -18.73
N GLU A 106 7.05 10.61 -18.59
CA GLU A 106 7.84 9.43 -18.97
C GLU A 106 7.53 8.17 -18.13
N ASN A 107 7.10 8.34 -16.89
CA ASN A 107 6.87 7.22 -15.98
C ASN A 107 5.45 6.64 -16.14
N SER A 108 5.26 5.94 -17.26
CA SER A 108 4.00 5.29 -17.63
C SER A 108 3.57 4.22 -16.62
N LYS A 109 4.52 3.45 -16.07
CA LYS A 109 4.23 2.39 -15.09
C LYS A 109 3.63 2.95 -13.81
N LEU A 110 4.24 4.00 -13.27
CA LEU A 110 3.76 4.61 -12.03
C LEU A 110 2.40 5.27 -12.24
N ARG A 111 2.17 5.93 -13.38
CA ARG A 111 0.84 6.45 -13.76
C ARG A 111 -0.22 5.36 -13.83
N ASP A 112 0.08 4.26 -14.51
CA ASP A 112 -0.86 3.14 -14.65
C ASP A 112 -1.21 2.54 -13.28
N ALA A 113 -0.22 2.40 -12.40
CA ALA A 113 -0.44 1.97 -11.02
C ALA A 113 -1.37 2.93 -10.25
N VAL A 114 -1.18 4.25 -10.37
CA VAL A 114 -2.05 5.26 -9.73
C VAL A 114 -3.49 5.14 -10.24
N LEU A 115 -3.67 5.05 -11.57
CA LEU A 115 -4.98 4.91 -12.20
C LEU A 115 -5.67 3.59 -11.80
N ASN A 116 -4.91 2.50 -11.72
CA ASN A 116 -5.41 1.20 -11.26
C ASN A 116 -5.90 1.30 -9.80
N SER A 117 -5.11 1.93 -8.91
CA SER A 117 -5.52 2.15 -7.53
C SER A 117 -6.78 2.99 -7.40
N LEU A 118 -6.90 4.08 -8.17
CA LEU A 118 -8.12 4.88 -8.25
C LEU A 118 -9.33 4.05 -8.70
N ASN A 119 -9.15 3.21 -9.72
CA ASN A 119 -10.19 2.30 -10.20
C ASN A 119 -10.59 1.28 -9.12
N GLN A 120 -9.65 0.76 -8.34
CA GLN A 120 -9.96 -0.17 -7.25
C GLN A 120 -10.75 0.49 -6.12
N ILE A 121 -10.39 1.71 -5.73
CA ILE A 121 -11.15 2.47 -4.71
C ILE A 121 -12.57 2.74 -5.21
N ARG A 122 -12.71 3.14 -6.48
CA ARG A 122 -14.01 3.44 -7.11
C ARG A 122 -14.89 2.20 -7.29
N ASN A 123 -14.30 1.03 -7.54
CA ASN A 123 -15.01 -0.21 -7.87
C ASN A 123 -15.20 -1.14 -6.65
N ARG A 124 -15.24 -0.58 -5.43
CA ARG A 124 -15.24 -1.31 -4.16
C ARG A 124 -16.63 -1.53 -3.56
#